data_AF-A0A8T2SL30-F1
#
_entry.id   AF-A0A8T2SL30-F1
#
_cell.length_a   1.000
_cell.length_b   1.000
_cell.length_c   1.000
_cell.angle_alpha   90.00
_cell.angle_beta   90.00
_cell.angle_gamma   90.00
#
_symmetry.space_group_name_H-M   'P 1'
#
loop_
_entity.id
_entity.type
_entity.pdbx_description
1 polymer ?
#
loop_
_entity_poly.entity_id
_entity_poly.type
_entity_poly.pdbx_seq_one_letter_code
_entity_poly.pdbx_strand_id
1 'polypeptide(L)' 'MQSLSLTSVWKQDGPYLCGTTPTDVDFKVAPLLHHACITILNAMDFELPEKYIDVHKYIALMEGTASFQKYNQPE' A
#
# COMPACT_ATOMS: atom_id res chain seq x y z
N MET A 1 -22.95 -9.77 -6.92
CA MET A 1 -21.77 -9.49 -6.06
C MET A 1 -21.00 -8.38 -6.74
N GLN A 2 -21.05 -7.15 -6.21
CA GLN A 2 -20.23 -6.07 -6.76
C GLN A 2 -18.77 -6.34 -6.41
N SER A 3 -17.89 -6.40 -7.41
CA SER A 3 -16.45 -6.44 -7.21
C SER A 3 -16.05 -5.09 -6.61
N LEU A 4 -15.72 -5.07 -5.33
CA LEU A 4 -15.07 -3.93 -4.70
C LEU A 4 -13.65 -3.86 -5.27
N SER A 5 -13.39 -2.90 -6.16
CA SER A 5 -12.02 -2.60 -6.54
C SER A 5 -11.33 -1.93 -5.35
N LEU A 6 -10.06 -2.25 -5.09
CA LEU A 6 -9.25 -1.57 -4.07
C LEU A 6 -9.34 -0.03 -4.19
N THR A 7 -9.44 0.48 -5.42
CA THR A 7 -9.62 1.91 -5.73
C THR A 7 -10.99 2.47 -5.34
N SER A 8 -12.02 1.64 -5.20
CA SER A 8 -13.35 2.05 -4.70
C SER A 8 -13.37 2.17 -3.17
N VAL A 9 -12.51 1.42 -2.47
CA VAL A 9 -12.36 1.46 -1.00
C VAL A 9 -11.57 2.69 -0.55
N TRP A 10 -10.56 3.13 -1.31
CA TRP A 10 -9.77 4.33 -0.99
C TRP A 10 -10.51 5.66 -1.09
N LYS A 11 -11.75 5.69 -1.58
CA LYS A 11 -12.51 6.94 -1.73
C LYS A 11 -13.18 7.41 -0.44
N GLN A 12 -12.78 6.92 0.73
CA GLN A 12 -13.36 7.32 2.01
C GLN A 12 -12.36 8.14 2.83
N ASP A 13 -12.61 9.45 2.90
CA ASP A 13 -12.21 10.40 3.95
C ASP A 13 -10.79 10.28 4.55
N GLY A 14 -9.74 10.27 3.72
CA GLY A 14 -8.37 10.51 4.18
C GLY A 14 -7.29 9.73 3.43
N PRO A 15 -6.03 9.83 3.87
CA PRO A 15 -4.89 9.23 3.16
C PRO A 15 -4.66 7.74 3.50
N TYR A 16 -5.43 7.15 4.42
CA TYR A 16 -5.33 5.76 4.85
C TYR A 16 -6.52 4.92 4.37
N LEU A 17 -6.42 3.60 4.43
CA LEU A 17 -7.44 2.67 3.93
C LEU A 17 -8.81 2.82 4.60
N CYS A 18 -8.83 3.30 5.84
CA CYS A 18 -10.05 3.49 6.64
C CYS A 18 -10.27 4.95 7.08
N GLY A 19 -9.67 5.92 6.38
CA GLY A 19 -9.92 7.35 6.58
C GLY A 19 -8.69 8.16 6.95
N THR A 20 -8.81 9.05 7.95
CA THR A 20 -7.79 10.07 8.27
C THR A 20 -6.64 9.57 9.13
N THR A 21 -6.78 8.43 9.79
CA THR A 21 -5.77 7.84 10.67
C THR A 21 -5.48 6.40 10.30
N PRO A 22 -4.22 5.92 10.41
CA PRO A 22 -3.89 4.54 10.12
C PRO A 22 -4.55 3.62 11.14
N THR A 23 -5.03 2.49 10.66
CA THR A 23 -5.64 1.43 11.46
C THR A 23 -4.84 0.14 11.31
N ASP A 24 -5.24 -0.90 12.05
CA ASP A 24 -4.67 -2.25 11.89
C ASP A 24 -4.75 -2.78 10.46
N VAL A 25 -5.71 -2.29 9.66
CA VAL A 25 -5.82 -2.65 8.23
C VAL A 25 -4.60 -2.14 7.47
N ASP A 26 -4.20 -0.88 7.70
CA ASP A 26 -3.03 -0.28 7.05
C ASP A 26 -1.75 -1.02 7.43
N PHE A 27 -1.58 -1.34 8.71
CA PHE A 27 -0.40 -2.06 9.20
C PHE A 27 -0.32 -3.52 8.70
N LYS A 28 -1.45 -4.12 8.29
CA LYS A 28 -1.46 -5.45 7.64
C LYS A 28 -1.25 -5.36 6.13
N VAL A 29 -1.84 -4.36 5.48
CA VAL A 29 -1.85 -4.26 4.01
C VAL A 29 -0.55 -3.65 3.48
N ALA A 30 0.00 -2.63 4.14
CA ALA A 30 1.20 -1.95 3.64
C ALA A 30 2.40 -2.89 3.44
N PRO A 31 2.76 -3.79 4.38
CA PRO A 31 3.87 -4.72 4.16
C PRO A 31 3.60 -5.71 3.01
N LEU A 32 2.36 -6.20 2.90
CA LEU A 32 1.97 -7.10 1.81
C LEU A 32 2.05 -6.43 0.45
N LEU A 33 1.62 -5.16 0.37
CA LEU A 33 1.67 -4.38 -0.86
C LEU A 33 3.11 -4.07 -1.26
N HIS A 34 3.98 -3.71 -0.31
CA HIS A 34 5.41 -3.53 -0.54
C HIS A 34 6.06 -4.79 -1.11
N HIS A 35 5.84 -5.94 -0.46
CA HIS A 35 6.35 -7.22 -0.96
C HIS A 35 5.79 -7.56 -2.33
N ALA A 36 4.49 -7.36 -2.58
CA ALA A 36 3.91 -7.60 -3.90
C ALA A 36 4.59 -6.76 -4.98
N CYS A 37 4.81 -5.46 -4.75
CA CYS A 37 5.50 -4.59 -5.69
C CYS A 37 6.93 -5.07 -5.98
N ILE A 38 7.71 -5.39 -4.94
CA ILE A 38 9.10 -5.86 -5.11
C ILE A 38 9.15 -7.23 -5.78
N THR A 39 8.32 -8.18 -5.35
CA THR A 39 8.32 -9.54 -5.91
C THR A 39 7.87 -9.55 -7.36
N ILE A 40 6.82 -8.79 -7.70
CA ILE A 40 6.33 -8.73 -9.09
C ILE A 40 7.35 -8.03 -9.99
N LEU A 41 7.99 -6.96 -9.52
CA LEU A 41 9.09 -6.32 -10.24
C LEU A 41 10.23 -7.32 -10.50
N ASN A 42 10.71 -8.00 -9.46
CA ASN A 42 11.83 -8.94 -9.60
C ASN A 42 11.49 -10.19 -10.43
N ALA A 43 10.26 -10.68 -10.35
CA ALA A 43 9.86 -11.93 -11.00
C ALA A 43 9.40 -11.73 -12.45
N MET A 44 8.81 -10.57 -12.77
CA MET A 44 8.11 -10.33 -14.03
C MET A 44 8.52 -9.04 -14.74
N ASP A 45 9.46 -8.27 -14.18
CA ASP A 45 9.85 -6.94 -14.67
C ASP A 45 8.63 -6.02 -14.82
N PHE A 46 7.65 -6.19 -13.93
CA PHE A 46 6.42 -5.43 -13.93
C PHE A 46 6.42 -4.41 -12.80
N GLU A 47 6.40 -3.14 -13.18
CA GLU A 47 6.22 -2.03 -12.26
C GLU A 47 4.74 -1.66 -12.10
N LEU A 48 4.37 -1.22 -10.90
CA LEU A 48 3.05 -0.67 -10.64
C LEU A 48 2.81 0.57 -11.53
N PRO A 49 1.84 0.56 -12.47
CA PRO A 49 1.66 1.66 -13.41
C PRO A 49 1.40 3.00 -12.71
N GLU A 50 2.05 4.07 -13.19
CA GLU A 50 1.96 5.43 -12.61
C GLU A 50 0.52 5.97 -12.53
N LYS A 51 -0.38 5.52 -13.43
CA LYS A 51 -1.79 5.91 -13.43
C LYS A 51 -2.51 5.60 -12.11
N TYR A 52 -1.95 4.71 -11.29
CA TYR A 52 -2.45 4.38 -9.96
C TYR A 52 -1.86 5.29 -8.87
N ILE A 53 -1.98 6.60 -9.07
CA ILE A 53 -1.35 7.65 -8.24
C ILE A 53 -1.68 7.48 -6.74
N ASP A 54 -2.91 7.12 -6.41
CA ASP A 54 -3.33 6.96 -5.01
C ASP A 54 -2.67 5.75 -4.35
N VAL A 55 -2.38 4.68 -5.12
CA VAL A 55 -1.58 3.54 -4.62
C VAL A 55 -0.18 4.00 -4.29
N HIS A 56 0.48 4.71 -5.22
CA HIS A 56 1.84 5.19 -5.03
C HIS A 56 1.96 6.11 -3.81
N LYS A 57 1.00 7.03 -3.64
CA LYS A 57 0.93 7.92 -2.47
C LYS A 57 0.74 7.14 -1.18
N TYR A 58 -0.16 6.15 -1.17
CA TYR A 58 -0.40 5.31 0.01
C TYR A 58 0.83 4.49 0.39
N ILE A 59 1.50 3.86 -0.58
CA ILE A 59 2.74 3.12 -0.36
C ILE A 59 3.80 4.03 0.26
N ALA A 60 4.07 5.17 -0.38
CA ALA A 60 5.07 6.12 0.11
C ALA A 60 4.76 6.65 1.52
N LEU A 61 3.48 6.90 1.81
CA LEU A 61 3.02 7.31 3.14
C LEU A 61 3.31 6.25 4.20
N MET A 62 2.94 4.99 3.94
CA MET A 62 3.09 3.90 4.89
C MET A 62 4.55 3.49 5.07
N GLU A 63 5.31 3.42 3.98
CA GLU A 63 6.75 3.18 4.02
C GLU A 63 7.49 4.27 4.79
N GLY A 64 7.05 5.52 4.73
CA GLY A 64 7.63 6.62 5.49
C GLY A 64 7.40 6.56 7.01
N THR A 65 6.54 5.66 7.50
CA THR A 65 6.27 5.55 8.94
C THR A 65 7.44 4.92 9.70
N ALA A 66 7.72 5.42 10.91
CA ALA A 66 8.80 4.90 11.75
C ALA A 66 8.62 3.41 12.11
N SER A 67 7.37 2.95 12.27
CA SER A 67 7.07 1.54 12.49
C SER A 67 7.46 0.71 11.27
N PHE A 68 7.05 1.11 10.07
CA PHE A 68 7.41 0.37 8.86
C PHE A 68 8.93 0.30 8.65
N GLN A 69 9.63 1.44 8.73
CA GLN A 69 11.08 1.49 8.58
C GLN A 69 11.84 0.62 9.61
N LYS A 70 11.34 0.56 10.85
CA LYS A 70 11.94 -0.27 11.90
C LYS A 70 11.83 -1.76 11.59
N TYR A 71 10.73 -2.21 10.99
CA TYR A 71 10.45 -3.62 10.78
C TYR A 71 10.70 -4.10 9.33
N ASN A 72 10.97 -3.19 8.38
CA ASN A 72 11.29 -3.51 6.99
C ASN A 72 12.80 -3.74 6.76
N GLN A 73 13.47 -4.41 7.71
CA GLN A 73 14.89 -4.74 7.57
C GLN A 73 15.01 -6.18 7.04
N PRO A 74 15.92 -6.44 6.07
CA PRO A 74 16.27 -7.82 5.74
C PRO A 74 16.85 -8.48 7.00
N GLU A 75 16.41 -9.71 7.29
CA GLU A 75 17.02 -10.54 8.34
C GLU A 75 18.52 -10.76 8.10
#